data_AF-A0AAJ0HW47-F1
#
_entry.id   AF-A0AAJ0HW47-F1
#
_cell.length_a   1.000
_cell.length_b   1.000
_cell.length_c   1.000
_cell.angle_alpha   90.00
_cell.angle_beta   90.00
_cell.angle_gamma   90.00
#
_symmetry.space_group_name_H-M   'P 1'
#
loop_
_entity.id
_entity.type
_entity.pdbx_description
1 polymer ?
#
loop_
_entity_poly.entity_id
_entity_poly.type
_entity_poly.pdbx_seq_one_letter_code
_entity_poly.pdbx_strand_id
1 'polypeptide(L)'
;TRRIVGFDQEESDYLLKFLFDHIAKRQDFQCRVRYEAGTALVWDQRVVNHSQTLDYPARERRHGFRLTPLANKPTPAKIEEDDGECARDYARVQLGLC
;
A
#
# COMPACT_ATOMS: atom_id res chain seq x y z
N THR A 1 -0.76 0.28 9.81
CA THR A 1 0.11 1.04 10.72
C THR A 1 -0.62 1.27 12.03
N ARG A 2 0.06 1.17 13.18
CA ARG A 2 -0.55 1.36 14.52
C ARG A 2 -0.20 2.71 15.16
N ARG A 3 1.00 3.24 14.91
CA ARG A 3 1.48 4.54 15.42
C ARG A 3 2.54 5.12 14.47
N ILE A 4 2.65 6.44 14.41
CA ILE A 4 3.74 7.18 13.76
C ILE A 4 4.85 7.42 14.80
N VAL A 5 6.08 7.01 14.47
CA VAL A 5 7.24 7.21 15.34
C VAL A 5 7.56 8.71 15.44
N GLY A 6 7.82 9.21 16.65
CA GLY A 6 8.14 10.62 16.90
C GLY A 6 6.93 11.52 17.17
N PHE A 7 5.71 10.99 17.10
CA PHE A 7 4.47 11.72 17.39
C PHE A 7 3.82 11.21 18.68
N ASP A 8 3.08 12.09 19.34
CA ASP A 8 2.19 11.69 20.42
C ASP A 8 1.05 10.81 19.87
N GLN A 9 0.43 10.02 20.75
CA GLN A 9 -0.59 9.05 20.34
C GLN A 9 -1.78 9.74 19.64
N GLU A 10 -2.24 10.86 20.20
CA GLU A 10 -3.38 11.62 19.70
C GLU A 10 -3.11 12.20 18.30
N GLU A 11 -1.93 12.77 18.09
CA GLU A 11 -1.51 13.30 16.78
C GLU A 11 -1.37 12.19 15.75
N SER A 12 -0.72 11.08 16.14
CA SER A 12 -0.55 9.90 15.29
C SER A 12 -1.90 9.33 14.86
N ASP A 13 -2.86 9.22 15.78
CA ASP A 13 -4.19 8.69 15.48
C ASP A 13 -4.96 9.61 14.53
N TYR A 14 -4.89 10.92 14.74
CA TYR A 14 -5.50 11.89 13.84
C TYR A 14 -4.97 11.78 12.41
N LEU A 15 -3.63 11.79 12.26
CA LEU A 15 -2.97 11.71 10.96
C LEU A 15 -3.25 10.38 10.24
N LEU A 16 -3.09 9.25 10.95
CA LEU A 16 -3.36 7.93 10.38
C LEU A 16 -4.83 7.80 9.97
N LYS A 17 -5.76 8.31 10.79
CA LYS A 17 -7.17 8.30 10.44
C LYS A 17 -7.45 9.09 9.16
N PHE A 18 -6.88 10.29 9.03
CA PHE A 18 -7.01 11.08 7.80
C PHE A 18 -6.49 10.32 6.58
N LEU A 19 -5.28 9.75 6.66
CA LEU A 19 -4.66 9.01 5.55
C LEU A 19 -5.46 7.76 5.17
N PHE A 20 -5.94 6.99 6.15
CA PHE A 20 -6.78 5.82 5.90
C PHE A 20 -8.12 6.21 5.28
N ASP A 21 -8.77 7.25 5.79
CA ASP A 21 -10.03 7.75 5.23
C ASP A 21 -9.84 8.27 3.80
N HIS A 22 -8.72 8.94 3.52
CA HIS A 22 -8.38 9.40 2.18
C HIS A 22 -8.27 8.25 1.18
N ILE A 23 -7.60 7.15 1.55
CA ILE A 23 -7.46 5.98 0.66
C ILE A 23 -8.78 5.19 0.56
N ALA A 24 -9.46 4.95 1.68
CA ALA A 24 -10.60 4.03 1.74
C ALA A 24 -11.92 4.63 1.25
N LYS A 25 -12.13 5.95 1.38
CA LYS A 25 -13.42 6.59 1.09
C LYS A 25 -13.49 7.24 -0.28
N ARG A 26 -12.36 7.64 -0.87
CA ARG A 26 -12.31 8.24 -2.21
C ARG A 26 -12.59 7.17 -3.27
N GLN A 27 -13.64 7.37 -4.08
CA GLN A 27 -13.94 6.46 -5.18
C GLN A 27 -13.05 6.70 -6.40
N ASP A 28 -12.47 7.89 -6.53
CA ASP A 28 -11.63 8.29 -7.68
C ASP A 28 -10.36 7.43 -7.83
N PHE A 29 -9.93 6.78 -6.74
CA PHE A 29 -8.73 5.91 -6.70
C PHE A 29 -9.09 4.42 -6.68
N GLN A 30 -10.37 4.07 -6.79
CA GLN A 30 -10.83 2.69 -6.62
C GLN A 30 -11.14 2.04 -7.98
N CYS A 31 -10.63 0.82 -8.14
CA CYS A 31 -11.11 -0.11 -9.14
C CYS A 31 -11.90 -1.23 -8.45
N ARG A 32 -13.15 -1.47 -8.89
CA ARG A 32 -14.00 -2.56 -8.40
C ARG A 32 -14.17 -3.60 -9.48
N VAL A 33 -13.53 -4.76 -9.27
CA VAL A 33 -13.54 -5.87 -10.22
C VAL A 33 -14.64 -6.85 -9.87
N ARG A 34 -15.53 -7.10 -10.84
CA ARG A 34 -16.49 -8.22 -10.80
C ARG A 34 -15.78 -9.46 -11.34
N TYR A 35 -15.77 -10.53 -10.56
CA TYR A 35 -15.09 -11.76 -10.91
C TYR A 35 -16.01 -12.66 -11.73
N GLU A 36 -15.50 -13.16 -12.85
CA GLU A 36 -16.12 -14.20 -13.67
C GLU A 36 -15.18 -15.39 -13.83
N ALA A 37 -15.69 -16.53 -14.30
CA ALA A 37 -14.87 -17.71 -14.55
C ALA A 37 -13.73 -17.37 -15.53
N GLY A 38 -12.49 -17.70 -15.15
CA GLY A 38 -11.29 -17.38 -15.94
C GLY A 38 -10.68 -15.99 -15.69
N THR A 39 -11.27 -15.16 -14.81
CA THR A 39 -10.69 -13.86 -14.45
C THR A 39 -9.35 -14.04 -13.75
N ALA A 40 -8.30 -13.43 -14.30
CA ALA A 40 -7.00 -13.29 -13.65
C ALA A 40 -6.79 -11.80 -13.30
N LEU A 41 -6.51 -11.51 -12.03
CA LEU A 41 -6.23 -10.16 -11.56
C LEU A 41 -4.77 -10.06 -11.15
N VAL A 42 -4.08 -9.05 -11.68
CA VAL A 42 -2.70 -8.71 -11.32
C VAL A 42 -2.68 -7.28 -10.82
N TRP A 43 -2.01 -7.06 -9.70
CA TRP A 43 -1.85 -5.73 -9.12
C TRP A 43 -0.48 -5.58 -8.47
N ASP A 44 0.05 -4.36 -8.49
CA ASP A 44 1.33 -4.05 -7.84
C ASP A 44 1.11 -3.78 -6.35
N GLN A 45 1.46 -4.77 -5.52
CA GLN A 45 1.33 -4.72 -4.06
C GLN A 45 2.09 -3.58 -3.38
N ARG A 46 3.00 -2.89 -4.08
CA ARG A 46 3.80 -1.78 -3.50
C ARG A 46 3.02 -0.47 -3.44
N VAL A 47 2.01 -0.30 -4.30
CA VAL A 47 1.33 0.99 -4.51
C VAL A 47 -0.19 0.91 -4.40
N VAL A 48 -0.75 -0.26 -4.13
CA VAL A 48 -2.20 -0.45 -4.02
C VAL A 48 -2.59 -1.14 -2.72
N ASN A 49 -3.79 -0.78 -2.25
CA ASN A 49 -4.48 -1.50 -1.19
C ASN A 49 -5.71 -2.20 -1.79
N HIS A 50 -6.07 -3.36 -1.26
CA HIS A 50 -7.24 -4.11 -1.69
C HIS A 50 -8.07 -4.57 -0.50
N SER A 51 -9.38 -4.67 -0.70
CA SER A 51 -10.32 -5.27 0.23
C SER A 51 -11.26 -6.21 -0.51
N GLN A 52 -11.68 -7.27 0.17
CA GLN A 52 -12.74 -8.13 -0.35
C GLN A 52 -14.10 -7.51 -0.01
N THR A 53 -14.94 -7.34 -1.02
CA THR A 53 -16.35 -7.02 -0.81
C THR A 53 -17.09 -8.30 -0.42
N LEU A 54 -17.91 -8.22 0.62
CA LEU A 54 -18.76 -9.33 1.10
C LEU A 54 -20.17 -9.17 0.52
N ASP A 55 -20.26 -9.07 -0.80
CA ASP A 55 -21.48 -8.83 -1.58
C ASP A 55 -22.08 -10.10 -2.21
N TYR A 56 -21.81 -11.27 -1.62
CA TYR A 56 -22.34 -12.57 -2.05
C TYR A 56 -23.16 -13.25 -0.94
N PRO A 57 -24.11 -14.14 -1.29
CA PRO A 57 -24.96 -14.80 -0.30
C PRO A 57 -24.17 -15.60 0.75
N ALA A 58 -24.60 -15.53 2.01
CA ALA A 58 -23.87 -16.07 3.16
C ALA A 58 -23.58 -17.60 3.11
N ARG A 59 -24.26 -18.33 2.23
CA ARG A 59 -24.09 -19.78 2.05
C ARG A 59 -23.31 -20.15 0.79
N GLU A 60 -22.82 -19.17 0.03
CA GLU A 60 -22.06 -19.40 -1.19
C GLU A 60 -20.55 -19.40 -0.94
N ARG A 61 -19.85 -20.29 -1.64
CA ARG A 61 -18.39 -20.41 -1.55
C ARG A 61 -17.72 -19.56 -2.62
N ARG A 62 -16.95 -18.55 -2.21
CA ARG A 62 -16.01 -17.81 -3.06
C ARG A 62 -14.59 -18.30 -2.82
N HIS A 63 -13.92 -18.81 -3.86
CA HIS A 63 -12.57 -19.35 -3.78
C HIS A 63 -11.69 -18.76 -4.88
N GLY A 64 -10.44 -18.41 -4.56
CA GLY A 64 -9.47 -17.89 -5.51
C GLY A 64 -8.05 -18.30 -5.11
N PHE A 65 -7.22 -18.56 -6.12
CA PHE A 65 -5.80 -18.83 -5.92
C PHE A 65 -5.02 -17.52 -5.94
N ARG A 66 -4.09 -17.35 -4.99
CA ARG A 66 -3.22 -16.17 -4.93
C ARG A 66 -1.76 -16.60 -4.99
N LEU A 67 -1.04 -15.99 -5.92
CA LEU A 67 0.41 -16.03 -5.98
C LEU A 67 0.94 -14.67 -5.53
N THR A 68 2.04 -14.65 -4.79
CA THR A 68 2.66 -13.41 -4.33
C THR A 68 4.17 -13.55 -4.47
N PRO A 69 4.82 -12.77 -5.35
CA PRO A 69 6.27 -12.79 -5.48
C PRO A 69 6.92 -12.19 -4.23
N LEU A 70 8.20 -12.53 -4.02
CA LEU A 70 9.03 -11.87 -3.01
C LEU A 70 9.29 -10.42 -3.41
N ALA A 71 9.41 -9.55 -2.41
CA ALA A 71 9.67 -8.12 -2.60
C ALA A 71 10.85 -7.67 -1.73
N ASN A 72 11.46 -6.55 -2.13
CA ASN A 72 12.54 -5.92 -1.39
C ASN A 72 12.00 -5.04 -0.24
N LYS A 73 12.89 -4.70 0.69
CA LYS A 73 12.59 -3.74 1.76
C LYS A 73 12.29 -2.34 1.15
N PRO A 74 11.23 -1.63 1.58
CA PRO A 74 10.93 -0.29 1.09
C PRO A 74 12.03 0.72 1.43
N THR A 75 12.35 1.60 0.47
CA THR A 75 13.25 2.75 0.66
C THR A 75 12.44 3.99 1.04
N PRO A 76 12.74 4.67 2.17
CA PRO A 76 12.02 5.88 2.56
C PRO A 76 12.22 7.03 1.57
N ALA A 77 11.16 7.81 1.34
CA ALA A 77 11.26 9.11 0.67
C ALA A 77 11.86 10.15 1.64
N LYS A 78 13.17 10.08 1.86
CA LYS A 78 13.91 11.13 2.59
C LYS A 78 13.90 12.41 1.74
N ILE A 79 13.52 13.54 2.33
CA ILE A 79 13.92 14.87 1.84
C ILE A 79 15.41 14.96 2.15
N GLU A 80 16.22 15.18 1.12
CA GLU A 80 17.67 15.26 1.31
C GLU A 80 18.02 16.57 2.00
N GLU A 81 18.69 16.47 3.14
CA GLU A 81 19.69 17.49 3.46
C GLU A 81 20.89 17.19 2.55
N ASP A 82 21.55 18.21 2.00
CA ASP A 82 22.75 18.07 1.16
C ASP A 82 23.97 17.66 2.03
N ASP A 83 23.84 16.53 2.70
CA ASP A 83 24.79 15.97 3.67
C ASP A 83 25.64 14.82 3.08
N GLY A 84 25.37 14.46 1.82
CA GLY A 84 26.07 13.40 1.10
C GLY A 84 25.73 11.98 1.57
N GLU A 85 24.73 11.77 2.45
CA GLU A 85 24.34 10.44 2.89
C GLU A 85 23.68 9.62 1.77
N CYS A 86 22.97 10.25 0.83
CA CYS A 86 22.29 9.53 -0.24
C CYS A 86 23.26 8.71 -1.10
N ALA A 87 24.44 9.27 -1.43
CA ALA A 87 25.46 8.60 -2.23
C ALA A 87 26.02 7.31 -1.58
N ARG A 88 25.79 7.11 -0.27
CA ARG A 88 26.20 5.91 0.48
C ARG A 88 25.15 4.80 0.45
N ASP A 89 23.90 5.11 0.08
CA ASP A 89 22.82 4.13 -0.05
C ASP A 89 22.75 3.59 -1.48
N TYR A 90 23.36 2.42 -1.69
CA TYR A 90 23.44 1.75 -2.99
C TYR A 90 22.07 1.59 -3.67
N ALA A 91 21.01 1.31 -2.90
CA ALA A 91 19.68 1.11 -3.47
C ALA A 91 19.07 2.42 -4.00
N ARG A 92 19.39 3.56 -3.38
CA ARG A 92 18.96 4.89 -3.83
C ARG A 92 19.73 5.35 -5.06
N VAL A 93 21.05 5.16 -5.05
CA VAL A 93 21.92 5.48 -6.20
C VAL A 93 21.47 4.70 -7.45
N GLN A 94 21.19 3.41 -7.31
CA GLN A 94 20.74 2.58 -8.44
C GLN A 94 19.38 3.02 -9.01
N LEU A 95 18.52 3.67 -8.20
CA LEU A 95 17.19 4.12 -8.60
C LEU A 95 17.15 5.59 -9.03
N GLY A 96 18.28 6.32 -9.04
CA GLY A 96 18.32 7.75 -9.37
C GLY A 96 17.53 8.60 -8.37
N LEU A 97 17.53 8.18 -7.10
CA LEU A 97 16.89 8.88 -5.98
C LEU A 97 17.86 9.77 -5.19
N CYS A 98 19.11 9.82 -5.66
CA CYS A 98 20.07 10.91 -5.52
C CYS A 98 20.23 11.51 -6.95
#